data_AF-A0A3G3IFX7-F1
#
_entry.id   AF-A0A3G3IFX7-F1
#
_cell.length_a   1.000
_cell.length_b   1.000
_cell.length_c   1.000
_cell.angle_alpha   90.00
_cell.angle_beta   90.00
_cell.angle_gamma   90.00
#
_symmetry.space_group_name_H-M   'P 1'
#
loop_
_entity.id
_entity.type
_entity.pdbx_description
1 polymer ?
#
loop_
_entity_poly.entity_id
_entity_poly.type
_entity_poly.pdbx_seq_one_letter_code
_entity_poly.pdbx_strand_id
1 'polypeptide(L)'
;MDGIPEEKVLKLPKKTDANYSMSYRGSSQRANSRGPSSPNRQNKRGSQGQRPKEASKRQSMLNTHKIAPFKYDMNEILSQSSMDPVMASSFLASVIAKASRISTRDAKDYAKTFVDEGNLTKDEYDRICRLMDRYSKYR
;
A
#
# COMPACT_ATOMS: atom_id res chain seq x y z
N MET A 1 12.70 -18.06 50.47
CA MET A 1 12.46 -16.98 51.44
C MET A 1 12.18 -15.73 50.65
N ASP A 2 10.99 -15.77 50.07
CA ASP A 2 10.28 -14.72 49.36
C ASP A 2 9.84 -13.61 50.31
N GLY A 3 9.61 -12.42 49.77
CA GLY A 3 8.68 -11.46 50.39
C GLY A 3 9.24 -10.05 50.58
N ILE A 4 8.96 -9.21 49.59
CA ILE A 4 9.17 -7.75 49.56
C ILE A 4 8.24 -7.07 50.59
N PRO A 5 8.70 -6.06 51.35
CA PRO A 5 7.85 -5.35 52.32
C PRO A 5 7.00 -4.24 51.69
N GLU A 6 5.72 -4.34 52.02
CA GLU A 6 4.71 -3.32 52.36
C GLU A 6 4.61 -1.95 51.68
N GLU A 7 3.36 -1.67 51.36
CA GLU A 7 2.77 -0.55 50.65
C GLU A 7 3.03 0.82 51.29
N LYS A 8 3.33 1.82 50.44
CA LYS A 8 3.14 3.23 50.77
C LYS A 8 1.95 3.79 50.00
N VAL A 9 0.85 3.92 50.74
CA VAL A 9 -0.33 4.72 50.41
C VAL A 9 0.11 6.16 50.10
N LEU A 10 -0.06 6.60 48.85
CA LEU A 10 0.11 8.00 48.49
C LEU A 10 -1.26 8.66 48.24
N LYS A 11 -1.59 9.54 49.19
CA LYS A 11 -2.73 10.47 49.26
C LYS A 11 -2.92 11.25 47.96
N LEU A 12 -4.19 11.38 47.52
CA LEU A 12 -4.60 12.32 46.48
C LEU A 12 -4.42 13.79 46.95
N PRO A 13 -3.76 14.65 46.15
CA PRO A 13 -3.78 16.10 46.32
C PRO A 13 -5.09 16.74 45.82
N LYS A 14 -5.45 17.88 46.43
CA LYS A 14 -6.76 18.56 46.38
C LYS A 14 -6.92 19.49 45.17
N LYS A 15 -8.20 19.86 44.94
CA LYS A 15 -8.78 20.65 43.86
C LYS A 15 -8.26 22.10 43.74
N THR A 16 -7.00 22.31 43.38
CA THR A 16 -6.50 23.61 42.90
C THR A 16 -5.31 23.41 41.97
N ASP A 17 -5.52 22.78 40.81
CA ASP A 17 -4.52 22.77 39.76
C ASP A 17 -5.16 22.96 38.38
N ALA A 18 -4.58 23.91 37.65
CA ALA A 18 -5.10 24.58 36.47
C ALA A 18 -5.02 23.75 35.17
N ASN A 19 -5.14 22.42 35.24
CA ASN A 19 -5.06 21.53 34.08
C ASN A 19 -5.99 20.31 34.19
N TYR A 20 -7.26 20.56 34.54
CA TYR A 20 -8.32 19.55 34.44
C TYR A 20 -9.20 19.84 33.23
N SER A 21 -8.90 19.24 32.08
CA SER A 21 -9.81 19.24 30.93
C SER A 21 -10.74 18.03 30.99
N MET A 22 -11.82 18.18 31.75
CA MET A 22 -12.92 17.22 31.75
C MET A 22 -13.87 17.56 30.61
N SER A 23 -13.88 16.73 29.59
CA SER A 23 -14.91 16.76 28.56
C SER A 23 -16.24 16.26 29.14
N TYR A 24 -17.16 17.17 29.44
CA TYR A 24 -18.57 16.83 29.50
C TYR A 24 -19.42 17.87 28.75
N ARG A 25 -20.38 17.28 28.03
CA ARG A 25 -21.25 17.82 27.01
C ARG A 25 -22.31 18.75 27.60
N GLY A 26 -22.51 19.90 26.97
CA GLY A 26 -23.81 20.56 26.89
C GLY A 26 -23.96 21.84 27.70
N SER A 27 -24.03 22.97 27.01
CA SER A 27 -25.17 23.89 27.11
C SER A 27 -25.03 25.00 26.06
N SER A 28 -26.14 25.24 25.38
CA SER A 28 -26.31 26.32 24.42
C SER A 28 -26.17 27.66 25.15
N GLN A 29 -25.47 28.63 24.57
CA GLN A 29 -25.85 30.03 24.72
C GLN A 29 -25.24 30.89 23.61
N ARG A 30 -26.14 31.53 22.87
CA ARG A 30 -25.88 32.68 22.01
C ARG A 30 -25.15 33.76 22.81
N ALA A 31 -24.06 34.31 22.27
CA ALA A 31 -23.63 35.65 22.62
C ALA A 31 -22.95 36.31 21.42
N ASN A 32 -23.56 37.43 21.01
CA ASN A 32 -23.18 38.27 19.91
C ASN A 32 -21.99 39.18 20.30
N SER A 33 -21.31 39.68 19.27
CA SER A 33 -20.55 40.94 19.19
C SER A 33 -19.14 41.10 19.84
N ARG A 34 -18.18 41.28 18.92
CA ARG A 34 -17.14 42.35 18.84
C ARG A 34 -15.83 42.23 19.65
N GLY A 35 -14.79 41.73 18.96
CA GLY A 35 -13.38 42.17 19.07
C GLY A 35 -12.34 41.08 19.43
N PRO A 36 -11.02 41.25 19.16
CA PRO A 36 -10.36 41.94 18.05
C PRO A 36 -9.81 40.95 16.99
N SER A 37 -9.64 41.44 15.77
CA SER A 37 -9.05 40.71 14.64
C SER A 37 -7.65 40.20 14.99
N SER A 38 -7.51 38.88 15.17
CA SER A 38 -6.20 38.22 15.32
C SER A 38 -5.42 38.32 13.99
N PRO A 39 -4.27 39.00 13.93
CA PRO A 39 -3.47 39.11 12.73
C PRO A 39 -2.51 37.93 12.66
N ASN A 40 -3.03 36.70 12.55
CA ASN A 40 -2.19 35.57 12.18
C ASN A 40 -2.97 34.45 11.49
N ARG A 41 -3.50 34.75 10.30
CA ARG A 41 -3.95 33.74 9.32
C ARG A 41 -3.16 33.87 8.02
N GLN A 42 -1.84 33.97 8.12
CA GLN A 42 -0.94 33.72 6.98
C GLN A 42 -0.30 32.35 7.13
N ASN A 43 -1.12 31.31 6.98
CA ASN A 43 -0.58 30.00 6.62
C ASN A 43 -1.54 29.21 5.70
N LYS A 44 -2.11 29.92 4.72
CA LYS A 44 -2.75 29.31 3.56
C LYS A 44 -2.10 29.86 2.31
N ARG A 45 -1.03 29.20 1.85
CA ARG A 45 -0.64 29.09 0.42
C ARG A 45 0.69 28.35 0.31
N GLY A 46 0.60 27.05 0.56
CA GLY A 46 1.63 26.09 0.22
C GLY A 46 0.98 24.86 -0.40
N SER A 47 -0.01 25.05 -1.29
CA SER A 47 -0.33 24.01 -2.26
C SER A 47 0.83 24.01 -3.27
N GLN A 48 1.95 23.40 -2.84
CA GLN A 48 3.00 22.93 -3.71
C GLN A 48 2.27 22.12 -4.79
N GLY A 49 2.21 22.70 -5.99
CA GLY A 49 1.35 22.24 -7.06
C GLY A 49 1.49 20.75 -7.23
N GLN A 50 0.37 20.03 -7.13
CA GLN A 50 0.30 18.73 -7.75
C GLN A 50 0.60 18.98 -9.22
N ARG A 51 1.85 18.69 -9.63
CA ARG A 51 2.25 18.70 -11.03
C ARG A 51 1.13 17.98 -11.79
N PRO A 52 0.64 18.53 -12.91
CA PRO A 52 -0.34 17.83 -13.73
C PRO A 52 0.23 16.44 -13.95
N LYS A 53 -0.43 15.42 -13.39
CA LYS A 53 -0.04 14.04 -13.66
C LYS A 53 -0.30 13.90 -15.14
N GLU A 54 0.76 13.88 -15.95
CA GLU A 54 0.64 13.50 -17.35
C GLU A 54 -0.19 12.23 -17.36
N ALA A 55 -1.36 12.30 -17.99
CA ALA A 55 -2.27 11.18 -18.03
C ALA A 55 -1.51 10.05 -18.71
N SER A 56 -1.09 9.05 -17.94
CA SER A 56 -0.45 7.87 -18.49
C SER A 56 -1.35 7.34 -19.59
N LYS A 57 -0.77 7.09 -20.77
CA LYS A 57 -1.49 6.46 -21.86
C LYS A 57 -2.14 5.19 -21.33
N ARG A 58 -3.39 4.96 -21.72
CA ARG A 58 -4.11 3.76 -21.31
C ARG A 58 -3.38 2.54 -21.86
N GLN A 59 -3.00 1.62 -21.00
CA GLN A 59 -2.27 0.41 -21.38
C GLN A 59 -2.79 -0.81 -20.64
N SER A 60 -2.50 -1.99 -21.20
CA SER A 60 -2.84 -3.24 -20.55
C SER A 60 -1.96 -3.44 -19.32
N MET A 61 -2.59 -3.54 -18.15
CA MET A 61 -1.92 -3.78 -16.87
C MET A 61 -2.60 -4.94 -16.13
N LEU A 62 -1.89 -5.59 -15.21
CA LEU A 62 -2.48 -6.63 -14.37
C LEU A 62 -3.57 -6.04 -13.46
N ASN A 63 -4.71 -6.72 -13.37
CA ASN A 63 -5.78 -6.32 -12.47
C ASN A 63 -5.38 -6.55 -11.01
N THR A 64 -5.17 -5.46 -10.26
CA THR A 64 -4.72 -5.50 -8.87
C THR A 64 -5.67 -6.24 -7.93
N HIS A 65 -6.97 -6.26 -8.23
CA HIS A 65 -7.97 -7.02 -7.45
C HIS A 65 -7.89 -8.53 -7.67
N LYS A 66 -7.19 -8.97 -8.73
CA LYS A 66 -7.04 -10.38 -9.09
C LYS A 66 -5.59 -10.88 -8.92
N ILE A 67 -4.77 -10.18 -8.11
CA ILE A 67 -3.37 -10.60 -7.86
C ILE A 67 -3.33 -11.95 -7.14
N ALA A 68 -4.20 -12.20 -6.17
CA ALA A 68 -4.24 -13.48 -5.46
C ALA A 68 -4.49 -14.66 -6.41
N PRO A 69 -5.61 -14.72 -7.17
CA PRO A 69 -5.83 -15.82 -8.12
C PRO A 69 -4.75 -15.90 -9.20
N PHE A 70 -4.25 -14.76 -9.69
CA PHE A 70 -3.12 -14.75 -10.62
C PHE A 70 -1.86 -15.43 -10.05
N LYS A 71 -1.53 -15.17 -8.78
CA LYS A 71 -0.37 -15.78 -8.12
C LYS A 71 -0.53 -17.30 -7.99
N TYR A 72 -1.74 -17.78 -7.69
CA TYR A 72 -2.01 -19.22 -7.62
C TYR A 72 -1.81 -19.90 -8.98
N ASP A 73 -2.45 -19.39 -10.03
CA ASP A 73 -2.33 -19.94 -11.38
C ASP A 73 -0.88 -19.87 -11.90
N MET A 74 -0.16 -18.79 -11.59
CA MET A 74 1.24 -18.65 -12.00
C MET A 74 2.15 -19.64 -11.27
N ASN A 75 1.94 -19.85 -9.96
CA ASN A 75 2.69 -20.85 -9.19
C ASN A 75 2.41 -22.27 -9.67
N GLU A 76 1.20 -22.57 -10.15
CA GLU A 76 0.87 -23.87 -10.75
C GLU A 76 1.66 -24.11 -12.05
N ILE A 77 1.82 -23.08 -12.88
CA ILE A 77 2.64 -23.18 -14.10
C ILE A 77 4.12 -23.35 -13.71
N LEU A 78 4.61 -22.56 -12.76
CA LEU A 78 6.01 -22.59 -12.35
C LEU A 78 6.38 -23.86 -11.57
N SER A 79 5.46 -24.48 -10.83
CA SER A 79 5.70 -25.74 -10.13
C SER A 79 5.82 -26.94 -11.08
N GLN A 80 5.23 -26.84 -12.27
CA GLN A 80 5.41 -27.82 -13.35
C GLN A 80 6.70 -27.59 -14.14
N SER A 81 7.31 -26.41 -13.99
CA SER A 81 8.53 -26.05 -14.71
C SER A 81 9.78 -26.56 -14.05
N SER A 82 10.87 -26.66 -14.82
CA SER A 82 12.20 -27.00 -14.33
C SER A 82 12.90 -25.84 -13.60
N MET A 83 12.23 -24.69 -13.43
CA MET A 83 12.80 -23.53 -12.75
C MET A 83 12.99 -23.81 -11.26
N ASP A 84 14.14 -23.40 -10.72
CA ASP A 84 14.41 -23.48 -9.29
C ASP A 84 13.36 -22.69 -8.46
N PRO A 85 12.77 -23.24 -7.39
CA PRO A 85 11.71 -22.58 -6.61
C PRO A 85 12.08 -21.21 -6.03
N VAL A 86 13.35 -20.98 -5.69
CA VAL A 86 13.83 -19.69 -5.16
C VAL A 86 13.87 -18.65 -6.30
N MET A 87 14.36 -19.06 -7.46
CA MET A 87 14.31 -18.25 -8.68
C MET A 87 12.87 -17.97 -9.12
N ALA A 88 11.99 -18.96 -9.10
CA ALA A 88 10.58 -18.84 -9.46
C ALA A 88 9.84 -17.80 -8.60
N SER A 89 10.13 -17.78 -7.29
CA SER A 89 9.55 -16.79 -6.38
C SER A 89 9.99 -15.36 -6.71
N SER A 90 11.28 -15.18 -7.04
CA SER A 90 11.86 -13.89 -7.42
C SER A 90 11.34 -13.42 -8.79
N PHE A 91 11.21 -14.37 -9.73
CA PHE A 91 10.62 -14.17 -11.05
C PHE A 91 9.16 -13.72 -10.93
N LEU A 92 8.34 -14.45 -10.17
CA LEU A 92 6.93 -14.12 -9.91
C LEU A 92 6.78 -12.70 -9.35
N ALA A 93 7.57 -12.35 -8.33
CA ALA A 93 7.53 -11.01 -7.73
C ALA A 93 7.84 -9.91 -8.76
N SER A 94 8.84 -10.14 -9.60
CA SER A 94 9.26 -9.23 -10.66
C SER A 94 8.21 -9.09 -11.76
N VAL A 95 7.57 -10.20 -12.17
CA VAL A 95 6.47 -10.22 -13.14
C VAL A 95 5.27 -9.44 -12.59
N ILE A 96 4.85 -9.68 -11.35
CA ILE A 96 3.75 -8.94 -10.72
C ILE A 96 4.08 -7.45 -10.66
N ALA A 97 5.29 -7.08 -10.25
CA ALA A 97 5.71 -5.70 -10.16
C ALA A 97 5.65 -5.01 -11.53
N LYS A 98 6.23 -5.62 -12.57
CA LYS A 98 6.22 -5.08 -13.95
C LYS A 98 4.80 -5.00 -14.52
N ALA A 99 4.01 -6.06 -14.38
CA ALA A 99 2.67 -6.15 -14.94
C ALA A 99 1.68 -5.20 -14.25
N SER A 100 1.82 -4.98 -12.94
CA SER A 100 0.91 -4.12 -12.16
C SER A 100 1.30 -2.64 -12.14
N ARG A 101 2.58 -2.30 -12.35
CA ARG A 101 3.07 -0.91 -12.29
C ARG A 101 3.39 -0.31 -13.65
N ILE A 102 3.79 -1.13 -14.63
CA ILE A 102 4.23 -0.68 -15.95
C ILE A 102 3.23 -1.17 -17.01
N SER A 103 3.36 -2.40 -17.49
CA SER A 103 2.41 -2.99 -18.44
C SER A 103 2.53 -4.51 -18.47
N THR A 104 1.49 -5.19 -18.97
CA THR A 104 1.57 -6.64 -19.24
C THR A 104 2.54 -6.94 -20.39
N ARG A 105 2.80 -5.99 -21.29
CA ARG A 105 3.78 -6.17 -22.36
C ARG A 105 5.20 -6.27 -21.80
N ASP A 106 5.59 -5.33 -20.93
CA ASP A 106 6.94 -5.32 -20.33
C ASP A 106 7.20 -6.55 -19.46
N ALA A 107 6.16 -7.09 -18.83
CA ALA A 107 6.26 -8.32 -18.07
C ALA A 107 6.38 -9.56 -18.98
N LYS A 108 5.78 -9.58 -20.18
CA LYS A 108 6.01 -10.62 -21.19
C LYS A 108 7.40 -10.54 -21.79
N ASP A 109 7.91 -9.33 -22.01
CA ASP A 109 9.28 -9.11 -22.49
C ASP A 109 10.29 -9.59 -21.45
N TYR A 110 10.02 -9.34 -20.16
CA TYR A 110 10.81 -9.91 -19.07
C TYR A 110 10.74 -11.44 -19.01
N ALA A 111 9.55 -12.04 -19.16
CA ALA A 111 9.44 -13.50 -19.19
C ALA A 111 10.18 -14.13 -20.39
N LYS A 112 10.32 -13.39 -21.50
CA LYS A 112 11.06 -13.85 -22.68
C LYS A 112 12.55 -13.98 -22.42
N THR A 113 13.15 -13.10 -21.61
CA THR A 113 14.58 -13.21 -21.28
C THR A 113 14.90 -14.53 -20.58
N PHE A 114 13.99 -15.06 -19.77
CA PHE A 114 14.16 -16.36 -19.12
C PHE A 114 14.03 -17.55 -20.09
N VAL A 115 13.30 -17.39 -21.19
CA VAL A 115 13.28 -18.38 -22.28
C VAL A 115 14.62 -18.38 -23.00
N ASP A 116 15.16 -17.19 -23.29
CA ASP A 116 16.46 -17.04 -23.95
C ASP A 116 17.62 -17.56 -23.08
N GLU A 117 17.50 -17.45 -21.75
CA GLU A 117 18.44 -18.01 -20.77
C GLU A 117 18.28 -19.53 -20.56
N GLY A 118 17.21 -20.15 -21.09
CA GLY A 118 16.94 -21.58 -20.94
C GLY A 118 16.31 -21.97 -19.59
N ASN A 119 15.87 -20.99 -18.79
CA ASN A 119 15.19 -21.21 -17.52
C ASN A 119 13.69 -21.53 -17.68
N LEU A 120 13.13 -21.24 -18.86
CA LEU A 120 11.73 -21.47 -19.22
C LEU A 120 11.64 -22.07 -20.61
N THR A 121 10.72 -23.03 -20.77
CA THR A 121 10.37 -23.56 -22.08
C THR A 121 9.43 -22.61 -22.82
N LYS A 122 9.37 -22.75 -24.15
CA LYS A 122 8.45 -21.95 -24.97
C LYS A 122 6.98 -22.23 -24.63
N ASP A 123 6.64 -23.47 -24.31
CA ASP A 123 5.27 -23.86 -23.93
C ASP A 123 4.83 -23.21 -22.61
N GLU A 124 5.71 -23.14 -21.62
CA GLU A 124 5.44 -22.45 -20.36
C GLU A 124 5.30 -20.95 -20.55
N TYR A 125 6.20 -20.35 -21.34
CA TYR A 125 6.11 -18.93 -21.71
C TYR A 125 4.76 -18.58 -22.37
N ASP A 126 4.29 -19.43 -23.29
CA ASP A 126 2.99 -19.23 -23.93
C ASP A 126 1.83 -19.33 -22.93
N ARG A 127 1.91 -20.25 -21.95
CA ARG A 127 0.92 -20.34 -20.85
C ARG A 127 0.94 -19.08 -19.98
N ILE A 128 2.12 -18.60 -19.61
CA ILE A 128 2.32 -17.36 -18.83
C ILE A 128 1.73 -16.17 -19.59
N CYS A 129 1.97 -16.05 -20.89
CA CYS A 129 1.43 -14.98 -21.72
C CYS A 129 -0.11 -14.99 -21.73
N ARG A 130 -0.73 -16.16 -21.92
CA ARG A 130 -2.19 -16.32 -21.88
C ARG A 130 -2.76 -16.00 -20.50
N LEU A 131 -2.04 -16.38 -19.44
CA LEU A 131 -2.44 -16.08 -18.07
C LEU A 131 -2.43 -14.56 -17.82
N MET A 132 -1.37 -13.87 -18.24
CA MET A 132 -1.28 -12.43 -18.12
C MET A 132 -2.41 -11.71 -18.87
N ASP A 133 -2.75 -12.15 -20.08
CA ASP A 133 -3.83 -11.54 -20.86
C ASP A 133 -5.19 -11.75 -20.19
N ARG A 134 -5.45 -12.94 -19.63
CA ARG A 134 -6.69 -13.26 -18.89
C ARG A 134 -6.90 -12.35 -17.68
N TYR A 135 -5.83 -12.04 -16.96
CA TYR A 135 -5.88 -11.20 -15.75
C TYR A 135 -5.59 -9.72 -16.02
N SER A 136 -5.40 -9.35 -17.28
CA SER A 136 -5.15 -7.97 -17.68
C SER A 136 -6.42 -7.12 -17.68
N LYS A 137 -6.24 -5.80 -17.55
CA LYS A 137 -7.27 -4.79 -17.75
C LYS A 137 -6.60 -3.53 -18.29
N TYR A 138 -7.26 -2.87 -19.23
CA TYR A 138 -6.82 -1.54 -19.68
C TYR A 138 -6.99 -0.51 -18.57
N ARG A 139 -5.89 0.14 -18.21
CA ARG A 139 -5.82 1.20 -17.19
C ARG A 139 -5.18 2.44 -17.77
#